data_AF-A0A930B1S8-F1
#
_entry.id   AF-A0A930B1S8-F1
#
_cell.length_a   1.000
_cell.length_b   1.000
_cell.length_c   1.000
_cell.angle_alpha   90.00
_cell.angle_beta   90.00
_cell.angle_gamma   90.00
#
_symmetry.space_group_name_H-M   'P 1'
#
loop_
_entity.id
_entity.type
_entity.pdbx_description
1 polymer ?
#
loop_
_entity_poly.entity_id
_entity_poly.type
_entity_poly.pdbx_seq_one_letter_code
_entity_poly.pdbx_strand_id
1 'polypeptide(L)'
;MPLWKKYLLFLWKSTNQHGVHSPFVFRLVTQCFYRREKIPCTHYPKGITPKKGQFLLRLVKYFAPKSIKVYSDSKDFATLFPSSLTEITSEQKDMIILYQRDNKPIVEELLAQMHNDSILVLISPHEKENENFFKQ
;
A
#
# COMPACT_ATOMS: atom_id res chain seq x y z
N MET A 1 16.17 -20.01 -34.38
CA MET A 1 17.04 -19.49 -33.29
C MET A 1 17.59 -20.68 -32.50
N PRO A 2 18.92 -20.83 -32.39
CA PRO A 2 19.56 -21.98 -31.74
C PRO A 2 19.21 -22.11 -30.25
N LEU A 3 19.26 -23.34 -29.73
CA LEU A 3 18.90 -23.68 -28.34
C LEU A 3 19.72 -22.89 -27.31
N TRP A 4 21.02 -22.71 -27.55
CA TRP A 4 21.91 -21.94 -26.69
C TRP A 4 21.54 -20.45 -26.62
N LYS A 5 21.07 -19.85 -27.74
CA LYS A 5 20.57 -18.47 -27.74
C LYS A 5 19.29 -18.35 -26.91
N LYS A 6 18.40 -19.35 -26.95
CA LYS A 6 17.19 -19.37 -26.10
C LYS A 6 17.55 -19.52 -24.62
N TYR A 7 18.54 -20.36 -24.31
CA TYR A 7 19.04 -20.57 -22.95
C TYR A 7 19.70 -19.32 -22.35
N LEU A 8 20.55 -18.62 -23.10
CA LEU A 8 21.12 -17.34 -22.68
C LEU A 8 20.05 -16.26 -22.50
N LEU A 9 19.03 -16.23 -23.39
CA LEU A 9 17.88 -15.34 -23.20
C LEU A 9 17.10 -15.68 -21.93
N PHE A 10 16.90 -16.96 -21.64
CA PHE A 10 16.25 -17.43 -20.42
C PHE A 10 17.01 -16.98 -19.17
N LEU A 11 18.34 -17.19 -19.13
CA LEU A 11 19.18 -16.74 -18.02
C LEU A 11 19.20 -15.21 -17.85
N TRP A 12 19.18 -14.45 -18.94
CA TRP A 12 19.08 -12.98 -18.88
C TRP A 12 17.70 -12.51 -18.40
N LYS A 13 16.64 -13.28 -18.69
CA LYS A 13 15.25 -12.95 -18.36
C LYS A 13 14.79 -13.55 -17.04
N SER A 14 15.50 -14.51 -16.46
CA SER A 14 15.23 -15.08 -15.14
C SER A 14 15.58 -14.07 -14.06
N THR A 15 14.75 -13.05 -13.91
CA THR A 15 14.80 -12.13 -12.78
C THR A 15 14.48 -12.88 -11.48
N ASN A 16 15.03 -12.39 -10.36
CA ASN A 16 15.03 -12.93 -8.98
C ASN A 16 13.66 -13.24 -8.33
N GLN A 17 12.72 -13.84 -9.04
CA GLN A 17 11.46 -14.34 -8.51
C GLN A 17 11.65 -15.59 -7.63
N HIS A 18 12.78 -16.29 -7.77
CA HIS A 18 13.14 -17.47 -6.98
C HIS A 18 13.58 -17.15 -5.54
N GLY A 19 13.91 -15.89 -5.21
CA GLY A 19 14.31 -15.50 -3.85
C GLY A 19 13.13 -15.27 -2.89
N VAL A 20 11.89 -15.29 -3.42
CA VAL A 20 10.67 -15.05 -2.64
C VAL A 20 10.01 -16.40 -2.36
N HIS A 21 10.46 -17.08 -1.31
CA HIS A 21 9.94 -18.40 -0.92
C HIS A 21 8.53 -18.36 -0.31
N SER A 22 8.01 -17.17 -0.01
CA SER A 22 6.63 -17.00 0.45
C SER A 22 5.68 -16.84 -0.75
N PRO A 23 4.75 -17.78 -0.99
CA PRO A 23 3.73 -17.64 -2.03
C PRO A 23 2.92 -16.36 -1.90
N PHE A 24 2.73 -15.86 -0.68
CA PHE A 24 2.08 -14.57 -0.42
C PHE A 24 2.90 -13.40 -0.97
N VAL A 25 4.18 -13.29 -0.60
CA VAL A 25 5.04 -12.16 -1.05
C VAL A 25 5.21 -12.21 -2.57
N PHE A 26 5.35 -13.41 -3.15
CA PHE A 26 5.44 -13.56 -4.60
C PHE A 26 4.20 -12.99 -5.31
N ARG A 27 2.99 -13.33 -4.83
CA ARG A 27 1.73 -12.79 -5.38
C ARG A 27 1.62 -11.28 -5.16
N LEU A 28 1.96 -10.77 -3.98
CA LEU A 28 1.92 -9.34 -3.68
C LEU A 28 2.80 -8.55 -4.66
N VAL A 29 4.05 -8.97 -4.83
CA VAL A 29 4.99 -8.27 -5.70
C VAL A 29 4.54 -8.35 -7.16
N THR A 30 4.19 -9.54 -7.65
CA THR A 30 3.85 -9.74 -9.07
C THR A 30 2.49 -9.15 -9.46
N GLN A 31 1.47 -9.27 -8.61
CA GLN A 31 0.10 -8.88 -8.92
C GLN A 31 -0.26 -7.46 -8.44
N CYS A 32 0.45 -6.91 -7.45
CA CYS A 32 0.26 -5.54 -6.98
C CYS A 32 1.39 -4.62 -7.44
N PHE A 33 2.65 -4.90 -7.07
CA PHE A 33 3.73 -3.91 -7.21
C PHE A 33 4.15 -3.74 -8.67
N TYR A 34 4.28 -4.84 -9.41
CA TYR A 34 4.72 -4.85 -10.80
C TYR A 34 3.59 -4.63 -11.81
N ARG A 35 2.34 -4.62 -11.36
CA ARG A 35 1.18 -4.41 -12.23
C ARG A 35 1.26 -3.03 -12.89
N ARG A 36 1.31 -2.99 -14.22
CA ARG A 36 1.47 -1.74 -15.00
C ARG A 36 0.16 -1.03 -15.31
N GLU A 37 -0.97 -1.71 -15.15
CA GLU A 37 -2.29 -1.14 -15.35
C GLU A 37 -2.54 0.02 -14.38
N LYS A 38 -2.88 1.18 -14.94
CA LYS A 38 -3.27 2.35 -14.17
C LYS A 38 -4.73 2.22 -13.77
N ILE A 39 -5.02 2.48 -12.50
CA ILE A 39 -6.39 2.57 -12.01
C ILE A 39 -6.89 3.98 -12.31
N PRO A 40 -8.04 4.14 -13.00
CA PRO A 40 -8.58 5.47 -13.29
C PRO A 40 -8.75 6.29 -12.00
N CYS A 41 -8.27 7.52 -12.01
CA CYS A 41 -8.34 8.45 -10.90
C CYS A 41 -8.38 9.86 -11.49
N THR A 42 -9.41 10.62 -11.16
CA THR A 42 -9.68 11.95 -11.72
C THR A 42 -8.84 13.03 -11.07
N HIS A 43 -8.54 12.88 -9.78
CA HIS A 43 -7.80 13.84 -8.97
C HIS A 43 -6.89 13.13 -7.98
N TYR A 44 -5.62 13.55 -7.90
CA TYR A 44 -4.70 13.06 -6.87
C TYR A 44 -4.61 14.10 -5.74
N PRO A 45 -4.64 13.67 -4.48
CA PRO A 45 -4.56 14.58 -3.34
C PRO A 45 -3.30 15.44 -3.36
N LYS A 46 -3.38 16.65 -2.78
CA LYS A 46 -2.18 17.46 -2.54
C LYS A 46 -1.18 16.69 -1.65
N GLY A 47 0.11 16.79 -2.00
CA GLY A 47 1.21 16.16 -1.25
C GLY A 47 1.62 14.77 -1.74
N ILE A 48 0.76 14.06 -2.50
CA ILE A 48 1.10 12.75 -3.06
C ILE A 48 1.36 12.83 -4.58
N THR A 49 2.40 12.14 -5.04
CA THR A 49 2.67 12.05 -6.48
C THR A 49 1.71 11.05 -7.15
N PRO A 50 1.39 11.21 -8.44
CA PRO A 50 0.53 10.26 -9.16
C PRO A 50 1.05 8.81 -9.10
N LYS A 51 2.37 8.61 -9.06
CA LYS A 51 2.99 7.28 -8.91
C LYS A 51 2.68 6.64 -7.54
N LYS A 52 2.82 7.41 -6.45
CA LYS A 52 2.49 6.95 -5.09
C LYS A 52 0.98 6.71 -4.96
N GLY A 53 0.14 7.61 -5.48
CA GLY A 53 -1.32 7.44 -5.50
C GLY A 53 -1.75 6.17 -6.25
N GLN A 54 -1.22 5.93 -7.45
CA GLN A 54 -1.46 4.69 -8.20
C GLN A 54 -1.01 3.43 -7.45
N PHE A 55 0.09 3.52 -6.70
CA PHE A 55 0.52 2.41 -5.85
C PHE A 55 -0.49 2.11 -4.74
N LEU A 56 -0.99 3.13 -4.03
CA LEU A 56 -2.03 2.96 -3.02
C LEU A 56 -3.31 2.36 -3.60
N LEU A 57 -3.76 2.85 -4.76
CA LEU A 57 -4.92 2.29 -5.44
C LEU A 57 -4.72 0.81 -5.80
N ARG A 58 -3.51 0.42 -6.23
CA ARG A 58 -3.19 -1.00 -6.50
C ARG A 58 -3.20 -1.83 -5.22
N LEU A 59 -2.73 -1.31 -4.09
CA LEU A 59 -2.82 -1.99 -2.79
C LEU A 59 -4.28 -2.25 -2.42
N VAL A 60 -5.13 -1.22 -2.49
CA VAL A 60 -6.58 -1.37 -2.20
C VAL A 60 -7.22 -2.36 -3.15
N LYS A 61 -6.89 -2.33 -4.45
CA LYS A 61 -7.39 -3.31 -5.43
C LYS A 61 -6.93 -4.74 -5.14
N TYR A 62 -5.69 -4.93 -4.70
CA TYR A 62 -5.11 -6.25 -4.45
C TYR A 62 -5.65 -6.88 -3.17
N PHE A 63 -5.71 -6.11 -2.08
CA PHE A 63 -6.17 -6.60 -0.79
C PHE A 63 -7.69 -6.57 -0.63
N ALA A 64 -8.39 -5.77 -1.43
CA ALA A 64 -9.84 -5.61 -1.40
C ALA A 64 -10.40 -5.44 0.04
N PRO A 65 -9.89 -4.47 0.82
CA PRO A 65 -10.34 -4.26 2.20
C PRO A 65 -11.82 -3.85 2.20
N LYS A 66 -12.57 -4.30 3.21
CA LYS A 66 -13.96 -3.89 3.41
C LYS A 66 -14.01 -2.54 4.10
N SER A 67 -13.07 -2.24 4.99
CA SER A 67 -13.03 -0.97 5.72
C SER A 67 -11.63 -0.34 5.68
N ILE A 68 -11.59 0.98 5.41
CA ILE A 68 -10.35 1.77 5.36
C ILE A 68 -10.46 2.91 6.37
N LYS A 69 -9.44 3.05 7.24
CA LYS A 69 -9.25 4.26 8.04
C LYS A 69 -8.07 5.04 7.51
N VAL A 70 -8.28 6.34 7.28
CA VAL A 70 -7.25 7.25 6.79
C VAL A 70 -6.93 8.27 7.88
N TYR A 71 -5.66 8.32 8.25
CA TYR A 71 -5.08 9.38 9.07
C TYR A 71 -4.26 10.29 8.16
N SER A 72 -4.72 11.52 7.95
CA SER A 72 -4.04 12.51 7.10
C SER A 72 -4.38 13.93 7.54
N ASP A 73 -3.42 14.85 7.43
CA ASP A 73 -3.65 16.28 7.65
C ASP A 73 -4.57 16.89 6.57
N SER A 74 -4.63 16.26 5.40
CA SER A 74 -5.42 16.73 4.27
C SER A 74 -6.72 15.95 4.12
N LYS A 75 -7.85 16.65 4.25
CA LYS A 75 -9.20 16.08 4.00
C LYS A 75 -9.35 15.51 2.59
N ASP A 76 -8.62 16.07 1.63
CA ASP A 76 -8.60 15.63 0.23
C ASP A 76 -8.00 14.23 0.08
N PHE A 77 -7.15 13.78 1.00
CA PHE A 77 -6.48 12.48 0.88
C PHE A 77 -7.46 11.30 0.95
N ALA A 78 -8.50 11.40 1.79
CA ALA A 78 -9.53 10.37 1.90
C ALA A 78 -10.32 10.19 0.59
N THR A 79 -10.40 11.23 -0.26
CA THR A 79 -11.12 11.18 -1.54
C THR A 79 -10.46 10.27 -2.58
N LEU A 80 -9.20 9.88 -2.35
CA LEU A 80 -8.49 8.90 -3.20
C LEU A 80 -9.15 7.52 -3.16
N PHE A 81 -9.91 7.22 -2.10
CA PHE A 81 -10.57 5.94 -1.90
C PHE A 81 -12.10 6.08 -2.00
N PRO A 82 -12.82 5.02 -2.40
CA PRO A 82 -14.28 5.04 -2.39
C PRO A 82 -14.83 5.37 -1.00
N SER A 83 -15.75 6.35 -0.92
CA SER A 83 -16.36 6.78 0.36
C SER A 83 -17.01 5.64 1.13
N SER A 84 -17.61 4.69 0.39
CA SER A 84 -18.17 3.44 0.96
C SER A 84 -17.19 2.62 1.81
N LEU A 85 -15.88 2.71 1.59
CA LEU A 85 -14.87 2.01 2.39
C LEU A 85 -14.43 2.85 3.60
N THR A 86 -14.48 4.17 3.50
CA THR A 86 -13.98 5.10 4.52
C THR A 86 -15.04 5.46 5.57
N GLU A 87 -16.31 5.43 5.20
CA GLU A 87 -17.44 5.81 6.07
C GLU A 87 -17.93 4.67 6.96
N ILE A 88 -17.37 3.47 6.82
CA ILE A 88 -17.79 2.30 7.59
C ILE A 88 -17.47 2.50 9.08
N THR A 89 -18.52 2.37 9.89
CA THR A 89 -18.50 2.63 11.34
C THR A 89 -17.87 1.52 12.17
N SER A 90 -17.49 0.38 11.56
CA SER A 90 -16.87 -0.73 12.28
C SER A 90 -15.64 -0.26 13.07
N GLU A 91 -15.55 -0.66 14.34
CA GLU A 91 -14.44 -0.28 15.22
C GLU A 91 -13.11 -0.81 14.69
N GLN A 92 -13.13 -2.04 14.15
CA GLN A 92 -11.96 -2.67 13.54
C GLN A 92 -11.87 -2.40 12.04
N LYS A 93 -10.64 -2.22 11.55
CA LYS A 93 -10.35 -1.75 10.19
C LYS A 93 -9.49 -2.75 9.44
N ASP A 94 -9.87 -3.09 8.21
CA ASP A 94 -9.08 -3.99 7.36
C ASP A 94 -7.81 -3.32 6.85
N MET A 95 -7.85 -2.00 6.63
CA MET A 95 -6.68 -1.23 6.21
C MET A 95 -6.64 0.13 6.92
N ILE A 96 -5.50 0.45 7.51
CA ILE A 96 -5.22 1.75 8.13
C ILE A 96 -4.10 2.41 7.33
N ILE A 97 -4.34 3.63 6.85
CA ILE A 97 -3.37 4.39 6.07
C ILE A 97 -2.94 5.61 6.87
N LEU A 98 -1.65 5.70 7.16
CA LEU A 98 -1.05 6.81 7.90
C LEU A 98 -0.24 7.69 6.94
N TYR A 99 -0.76 8.88 6.66
CA TYR A 99 -0.09 9.95 5.91
C TYR A 99 -0.01 11.27 6.71
N GLN A 100 -0.45 11.24 7.96
CA GLN A 100 -0.50 12.39 8.84
C GLN A 100 0.90 12.74 9.34
N ARG A 101 1.26 14.02 9.34
CA ARG A 101 2.53 14.53 9.86
C ARG A 101 2.41 14.92 11.33
N ASP A 102 1.35 15.65 11.66
CA ASP A 102 1.11 16.22 12.99
C ASP A 102 -0.02 15.45 13.70
N ASN A 103 0.05 15.26 15.03
CA ASN A 103 -1.01 14.59 15.82
C ASN A 103 -1.33 13.15 15.36
N LYS A 104 -0.31 12.36 15.06
CA LYS A 104 -0.48 10.94 14.72
C LYS A 104 -1.16 10.17 15.87
N PRO A 105 -1.96 9.15 15.55
CA PRO A 105 -2.50 8.26 16.57
C PRO A 105 -1.35 7.55 17.30
N ILE A 106 -1.55 7.32 18.59
CA ILE A 106 -0.62 6.55 19.41
C ILE A 106 -0.73 5.07 19.01
N VAL A 107 0.34 4.29 19.20
CA VAL A 107 0.40 2.87 18.84
C VAL A 107 -0.76 2.08 19.45
N GLU A 108 -1.15 2.35 20.70
CA GLU A 108 -2.26 1.66 21.36
C GLU A 108 -3.61 1.93 20.68
N GLU A 109 -3.85 3.17 20.23
CA GLU A 109 -5.07 3.53 19.50
C GLU A 109 -5.11 2.82 18.13
N LEU A 110 -3.96 2.74 17.45
CA LEU A 110 -3.85 2.00 16.20
C LEU A 110 -4.12 0.51 16.39
N LEU A 111 -3.48 -0.11 17.38
CA LEU A 111 -3.65 -1.53 17.68
C LEU A 111 -5.09 -1.87 18.08
N ALA A 112 -5.77 -0.99 18.80
CA ALA A 112 -7.18 -1.17 19.17
C ALA A 112 -8.11 -1.20 17.94
N GLN A 113 -7.75 -0.52 16.86
CA GLN A 113 -8.50 -0.52 15.59
C GLN A 113 -8.10 -1.65 14.64
N MET A 114 -7.03 -2.38 14.96
CA MET A 114 -6.53 -3.48 14.14
C MET A 114 -7.09 -4.83 14.60
N HIS A 115 -7.17 -5.75 13.65
CA HIS A 115 -7.40 -7.17 13.83
C HIS A 115 -6.29 -7.95 13.12
N ASN A 116 -6.30 -9.27 13.22
CA ASN A 116 -5.20 -10.12 12.77
C ASN A 116 -4.86 -9.99 11.28
N ASP A 117 -5.85 -9.64 10.45
CA ASP A 117 -5.68 -9.50 9.00
C ASP A 117 -5.61 -8.02 8.56
N SER A 118 -5.49 -7.09 9.52
CA SER A 118 -5.37 -5.67 9.23
C SER A 118 -4.03 -5.31 8.59
N ILE A 119 -4.08 -4.36 7.66
CA ILE A 119 -2.90 -3.84 6.97
C ILE A 119 -2.67 -2.39 7.39
N LEU A 120 -1.51 -2.12 7.98
CA LEU A 120 -1.04 -0.76 8.23
C LEU A 120 -0.14 -0.29 7.08
N VAL A 121 -0.55 0.79 6.41
CA VAL A 121 0.23 1.43 5.33
C VAL A 121 0.74 2.78 5.83
N LEU A 122 2.03 2.84 6.13
CA LEU A 122 2.72 4.07 6.48
C LEU A 122 3.32 4.73 5.25
N ILE A 123 2.95 5.98 4.99
CA ILE A 123 3.45 6.74 3.85
C ILE A 123 4.69 7.53 4.25
N SER A 124 5.72 7.46 3.40
CA SER A 124 7.01 8.12 3.60
C SER A 124 7.67 7.78 4.96
N PRO A 125 7.84 6.49 5.34
CA PRO A 125 8.37 6.11 6.65
C PRO A 125 9.79 6.65 6.96
N HIS A 126 10.51 7.10 5.94
CA HIS A 126 11.85 7.69 6.05
C HIS A 126 11.86 9.20 6.35
N GLU A 127 10.71 9.89 6.30
CA GLU A 127 10.61 11.30 6.66
C GLU A 127 10.91 11.47 8.17
N LYS A 128 11.70 12.49 8.54
CA LYS A 128 12.21 12.67 9.90
C LYS A 128 11.08 12.85 10.92
N GLU A 129 9.99 13.48 10.48
CA GLU A 129 8.75 13.65 11.22
C GLU A 129 8.11 12.30 11.61
N ASN A 130 8.40 11.23 10.84
CA ASN A 130 7.92 9.87 11.10
C ASN A 130 8.83 9.06 12.04
N GLU A 131 10.06 9.51 12.35
CA GLU A 131 10.94 8.76 13.25
C GLU A 131 10.33 8.53 14.64
N ASN A 132 9.66 9.54 15.18
CA ASN A 132 9.07 9.47 16.52
C ASN A 132 7.92 8.46 16.60
N PHE A 133 7.27 8.14 15.47
CA PHE A 133 6.22 7.11 15.44
C PHE A 133 6.80 5.71 15.72
N PHE A 134 8.02 5.45 15.27
CA PHE A 134 8.69 4.15 15.48
C PHE A 134 9.42 4.01 16.82
N LYS A 135 9.56 5.10 17.57
CA LYS A 135 10.26 5.14 18.86
C LYS A 135 9.29 5.06 20.06
N GLN A 136 7.98 5.00 19.79
CA GLN A 136 6.92 4.85 20.80
C GLN A 136 6.90 3.44 21.38
#